data_AF-A0A7W6BGE7-F1
#
_entry.id   AF-A0A7W6BGE7-F1
#
_cell.length_a   1.000
_cell.length_b   1.000
_cell.length_c   1.000
_cell.angle_alpha   90.00
_cell.angle_beta   90.00
_cell.angle_gamma   90.00
#
_symmetry.space_group_name_H-M   'P 1'
#
loop_
_entity.id
_entity.type
_entity.pdbx_description
1 polymer ?
#
loop_
_entity_poly.entity_id
_entity_poly.type
_entity_poly.pdbx_seq_one_letter_code
_entity_poly.pdbx_strand_id
1 'polypeptide(L)'
;MIRDFKAQIFCRENKLSKREIDTGDPVWIDRIDAFFRRTSLLPPDGDPTEYAAAFEAVYPQARHRRQYIDDAISKGSPCFGQKVLASLIAGGKADCVFTTNFDPLIEDATLSANALRPVAMQRRPTVAGIDSAERALRCLNESDWPLVAKLHGDYQEISIKNTGSELEKQDERMRHVLVEASKRFGMVFVGYSGRDASVMDALSSVLTERSPFPNGLYWMTSSASRLLPAVTEFLTRAQEAGVDVAVIECATFDELAADVIRAIDLPNELHDHIMKARPNSRLIPVTIPTSEARAFPVLRYSALLVEALPSHARKIVLGQSTTSPAVRELLKAAKSRAIIAANGREIAAFGNDQEMLKALSSLNPKLAGTVALDPEADSWALGILYDALVTAFSRWRPLTPRLRRSGHSLTVSSPREGEDEQRRRRRTETLKPLRDAYQSLLTGSVPGLGFPFSEGILLKLEQIDGRWWCGFEPYTHVDIPRLAPPAGTGNVAGEPSLDPLSVPRERHGGDPAGDWRRERWAQRYNKQWAAIIHAWAGLLTRSADGETKAFGLEDGAGVDAVFRLNEVTGWSRPSHHHRYFDRKK
;
A
#
# COMPACT_ATOMS: atom_id res chain seq x y z
N MET A 1 -11.58 12.94 7.64
CA MET A 1 -12.23 14.16 8.15
C MET A 1 -12.17 15.31 7.14
N ILE A 2 -10.99 15.80 6.74
CA ILE A 2 -10.86 16.92 5.77
C ILE A 2 -11.64 16.72 4.46
N ARG A 3 -11.68 15.49 3.93
CA ARG A 3 -12.47 15.15 2.73
C ARG A 3 -13.96 15.37 2.91
N ASP A 4 -14.50 15.06 4.09
CA ASP A 4 -15.91 15.29 4.38
C ASP A 4 -16.21 16.80 4.43
N PHE A 5 -15.31 17.59 5.01
CA PHE A 5 -15.44 19.06 5.03
C PHE A 5 -15.40 19.64 3.62
N LYS A 6 -14.43 19.22 2.80
CA LYS A 6 -14.36 19.60 1.38
C LYS A 6 -15.63 19.22 0.62
N ALA A 7 -16.15 18.00 0.84
CA ALA A 7 -17.39 17.57 0.22
C ALA A 7 -18.60 18.43 0.65
N GLN A 8 -18.70 18.79 1.93
CA GLN A 8 -19.77 19.66 2.43
C GLN A 8 -19.71 21.07 1.82
N ILE A 9 -18.51 21.65 1.76
CA ILE A 9 -18.29 22.96 1.12
C ILE A 9 -18.63 22.85 -0.37
N PHE A 10 -18.11 21.84 -1.08
CA PHE A 10 -18.40 21.61 -2.49
C PHE A 10 -19.90 21.48 -2.78
N CYS A 11 -20.63 20.69 -1.98
CA CYS A 11 -22.09 20.57 -2.06
C CYS A 11 -22.78 21.93 -1.90
N ARG A 12 -22.38 22.71 -0.90
CA ARG A 12 -22.95 24.02 -0.60
C ARG A 12 -22.76 24.98 -1.77
N GLU A 13 -21.54 25.08 -2.29
CA GLU A 13 -21.20 26.02 -3.37
C GLU A 13 -21.81 25.60 -4.73
N ASN A 14 -21.94 24.30 -4.99
CA ASN A 14 -22.52 23.79 -6.24
C ASN A 14 -24.03 23.49 -6.13
N LYS A 15 -24.66 23.77 -4.98
CA LYS A 15 -26.08 23.48 -4.69
C LYS A 15 -26.46 22.01 -4.93
N LEU A 16 -25.56 21.10 -4.59
CA LEU A 16 -25.76 19.64 -4.69
C LEU A 16 -26.13 19.06 -3.33
N SER A 17 -26.93 17.99 -3.34
CA SER A 17 -27.23 17.24 -2.13
C SER A 17 -26.08 16.30 -1.77
N LYS A 18 -25.75 16.16 -0.48
CA LYS A 18 -24.73 15.20 0.00
C LYS A 18 -25.08 13.74 -0.36
N ARG A 19 -26.36 13.44 -0.63
CA ARG A 19 -26.81 12.09 -1.07
C ARG A 19 -26.45 11.77 -2.52
N GLU A 20 -26.12 12.78 -3.32
CA GLU A 20 -25.80 12.63 -4.75
C GLU A 20 -24.30 12.44 -4.99
N ILE A 21 -23.50 12.50 -3.91
CA ILE A 21 -22.04 12.43 -3.96
C ILE A 21 -21.57 11.24 -3.14
N ASP A 22 -20.69 10.43 -3.73
CA ASP A 22 -19.97 9.38 -3.02
C ASP A 22 -18.53 9.83 -2.76
N THR A 23 -18.22 10.16 -1.50
CA THR A 23 -16.87 10.58 -1.09
C THR A 23 -15.83 9.44 -1.07
N GLY A 24 -16.26 8.19 -1.30
CA GLY A 24 -15.41 7.04 -1.52
C GLY A 24 -15.09 6.78 -3.01
N ASP A 25 -15.84 7.38 -3.94
CA ASP A 25 -15.63 7.23 -5.38
C ASP A 25 -14.49 8.15 -5.86
N PRO A 26 -13.43 7.60 -6.50
CA PRO A 26 -12.35 8.40 -7.08
C PRO A 26 -12.80 9.54 -7.99
N VAL A 27 -13.88 9.35 -8.77
CA VAL A 27 -14.39 10.37 -9.70
C VAL A 27 -14.92 11.58 -8.95
N TRP A 28 -15.64 11.36 -7.85
CA TRP A 28 -16.16 12.43 -7.01
C TRP A 28 -15.06 13.13 -6.23
N ILE A 29 -14.09 12.38 -5.70
CA ILE A 29 -12.90 12.94 -5.05
C ILE A 29 -12.18 13.90 -6.01
N ASP A 30 -11.93 13.46 -7.24
CA ASP A 30 -11.24 14.27 -8.25
C ASP A 30 -12.00 15.55 -8.58
N ARG A 31 -13.34 15.46 -8.66
CA ARG A 31 -14.20 16.60 -8.97
C ARG A 31 -14.22 17.62 -7.84
N ILE A 32 -14.26 17.16 -6.58
CA ILE A 32 -14.19 18.01 -5.39
C ILE A 32 -12.83 18.71 -5.33
N ASP A 33 -11.73 17.97 -5.51
CA ASP A 33 -10.38 18.55 -5.47
C ASP A 33 -10.15 19.52 -6.64
N ALA A 34 -10.67 19.22 -7.84
CA ALA A 34 -10.59 20.13 -8.98
C ALA A 34 -11.34 21.45 -8.76
N PHE A 35 -12.44 21.43 -8.00
CA PHE A 35 -13.16 22.63 -7.62
C PHE A 35 -12.33 23.52 -6.68
N PHE A 36 -11.69 22.96 -5.66
CA PHE A 36 -10.83 23.73 -4.75
C PHE A 36 -9.54 24.21 -5.42
N ARG A 37 -9.00 23.51 -6.42
CA ARG A 37 -7.89 24.03 -7.22
C ARG A 37 -8.23 25.27 -8.04
N ARG A 38 -9.51 25.47 -8.39
CA ARG A 38 -9.99 26.61 -9.21
C ARG A 38 -10.60 27.73 -8.38
N THR A 39 -10.77 27.52 -7.08
CA THR A 39 -11.45 28.47 -6.19
C THR A 39 -10.53 28.83 -5.03
N SER A 40 -10.53 30.09 -4.61
CA SER A 40 -9.70 30.57 -3.49
C SER A 40 -10.36 30.32 -2.12
N LEU A 41 -11.28 29.35 -2.04
CA LEU A 41 -12.10 29.11 -0.85
C LEU A 41 -11.34 28.37 0.25
N LEU A 42 -10.34 27.57 -0.12
CA LEU A 42 -9.45 26.88 0.80
C LEU A 42 -8.00 27.10 0.37
N PRO A 43 -7.04 27.00 1.31
CA PRO A 43 -5.63 26.88 0.99
C PRO A 43 -5.37 25.72 0.01
N PRO A 44 -4.24 25.75 -0.74
CA PRO A 44 -3.86 24.68 -1.65
C PRO A 44 -3.82 23.30 -0.98
N ASP A 45 -4.06 22.25 -1.77
CA ASP A 45 -3.94 20.87 -1.30
C ASP A 45 -2.55 20.66 -0.69
N GLY A 46 -2.50 20.23 0.58
CA GLY A 46 -1.23 20.01 1.26
C GLY A 46 -0.77 21.17 2.14
N ASP A 47 -1.45 22.32 2.14
CA ASP A 47 -1.12 23.45 3.02
C ASP A 47 -1.36 23.10 4.51
N PRO A 48 -0.45 23.46 5.45
CA PRO A 48 -0.62 23.17 6.87
C PRO A 48 -1.93 23.68 7.46
N THR A 49 -2.46 24.79 6.94
CA THR A 49 -3.69 25.46 7.40
C THR A 49 -4.96 24.95 6.72
N GLU A 50 -4.83 24.10 5.69
CA GLU A 50 -5.93 23.60 4.85
C GLU A 50 -7.08 22.99 5.69
N TYR A 51 -6.72 22.16 6.68
CA TYR A 51 -7.70 21.51 7.55
C TYR A 51 -8.46 22.53 8.42
N ALA A 52 -7.73 23.47 9.04
CA ALA A 52 -8.32 24.48 9.91
C ALA A 52 -9.28 25.38 9.12
N ALA A 53 -8.84 25.86 7.94
CA ALA A 53 -9.67 26.65 7.04
C ALA A 53 -10.93 25.88 6.59
N ALA A 54 -10.80 24.59 6.25
CA ALA A 54 -11.95 23.76 5.89
C ALA A 54 -12.92 23.58 7.05
N PHE A 55 -12.41 23.36 8.26
CA PHE A 55 -13.24 23.19 9.45
C PHE A 55 -14.00 24.48 9.82
N GLU A 56 -13.36 25.65 9.69
CA GLU A 56 -13.97 26.96 9.89
C GLU A 56 -15.00 27.29 8.82
N ALA A 57 -14.73 26.94 7.56
CA ALA A 57 -15.66 27.16 6.46
C ALA A 57 -16.95 26.33 6.59
N VAL A 58 -16.87 25.11 7.15
CA VAL A 58 -18.04 24.27 7.45
C VAL A 58 -18.74 24.74 8.73
N TYR A 59 -17.98 25.06 9.78
CA TYR A 59 -18.50 25.46 11.08
C TYR A 59 -17.93 26.82 11.53
N PRO A 60 -18.50 27.95 11.07
CA PRO A 60 -17.96 29.28 11.37
C PRO A 60 -17.96 29.59 12.87
N GLN A 61 -18.95 29.10 13.60
CA GLN A 61 -19.09 29.34 15.04
C GLN A 61 -18.25 28.35 15.84
N ALA A 62 -17.37 28.86 16.71
CA ALA A 62 -16.52 28.04 17.58
C ALA A 62 -17.30 27.02 18.43
N ARG A 63 -18.52 27.34 18.86
CA ARG A 63 -19.39 26.39 19.60
C ARG A 63 -19.77 25.14 18.78
N HIS A 64 -19.97 25.27 17.46
CA HIS A 64 -20.35 24.14 16.61
C HIS A 64 -19.14 23.27 16.28
N ARG A 65 -17.98 23.88 16.05
CA ARG A 65 -16.71 23.16 15.96
C ARG A 65 -16.46 22.34 17.22
N ARG A 66 -16.74 22.96 18.36
CA ARG A 66 -16.61 22.31 19.65
C ARG A 66 -17.54 21.09 19.76
N GLN A 67 -18.83 21.29 19.54
CA GLN A 67 -19.81 20.20 19.55
C GLN A 67 -19.50 19.08 18.55
N TYR A 68 -18.98 19.41 17.36
CA TYR A 68 -18.56 18.39 16.38
C TYR A 68 -17.44 17.50 16.92
N ILE A 69 -16.46 18.09 17.61
CA ILE A 69 -15.38 17.34 18.26
C ILE A 69 -15.94 16.49 19.40
N ASP A 70 -16.82 17.03 20.25
CA ASP A 70 -17.50 16.28 21.33
C ASP A 70 -18.26 15.06 20.80
N ASP A 71 -19.03 15.25 19.73
CA ASP A 71 -19.79 14.18 19.09
C ASP A 71 -18.87 13.12 18.46
N ALA A 72 -17.70 13.52 17.95
CA ALA A 72 -16.73 12.60 17.39
C ALA A 72 -16.00 11.79 18.47
N ILE A 73 -15.63 12.44 19.58
CA ILE A 73 -14.96 11.80 20.73
C ILE A 73 -15.91 10.84 21.43
N SER A 74 -17.14 11.26 21.75
CA SER A 74 -18.13 10.45 22.47
C SER A 74 -18.56 9.18 21.72
N LYS A 75 -18.44 9.16 20.39
CA LYS A 75 -18.70 7.98 19.55
C LYS A 75 -17.45 7.13 19.33
N GLY A 76 -16.28 7.62 19.71
CA GLY A 76 -15.00 6.93 19.57
C GLY A 76 -14.93 5.75 20.54
N SER A 77 -14.58 4.58 20.03
CA SER A 77 -14.11 3.45 20.86
C SER A 77 -12.69 3.12 20.45
N PRO A 78 -11.82 2.67 21.38
CA PRO A 78 -10.45 2.34 21.03
C PRO A 78 -10.38 1.32 19.89
N CYS A 79 -9.70 1.69 18.80
CA CYS A 79 -9.43 0.83 17.66
C CYS A 79 -8.45 -0.30 18.02
N PHE A 80 -8.22 -1.22 17.10
CA PHE A 80 -7.31 -2.34 17.32
C PHE A 80 -5.89 -1.86 17.66
N GLY A 81 -5.36 -0.90 16.90
CA GLY A 81 -4.04 -0.31 17.14
C GLY A 81 -3.93 0.37 18.50
N GLN A 82 -4.96 1.09 18.94
CA GLN A 82 -4.98 1.72 20.26
C GLN A 82 -4.97 0.68 21.39
N LYS A 83 -5.67 -0.45 21.23
CA LYS A 83 -5.65 -1.56 22.20
C LYS A 83 -4.31 -2.30 22.22
N VAL A 84 -3.64 -2.45 21.08
CA VAL A 84 -2.27 -2.97 21.01
C VAL A 84 -1.31 -2.02 21.71
N LEU A 85 -1.34 -0.72 21.40
CA LEU A 85 -0.50 0.28 22.06
C LEU A 85 -0.71 0.30 23.57
N ALA A 86 -1.97 0.30 24.03
CA ALA A 86 -2.33 0.20 25.44
C ALA A 86 -1.77 -1.06 26.11
N SER A 87 -1.77 -2.19 25.41
CA SER A 87 -1.21 -3.45 25.90
C SER A 87 0.32 -3.44 25.92
N LEU A 88 0.97 -2.76 24.98
CA LEU A 88 2.42 -2.51 25.02
C LEU A 88 2.78 -1.65 26.23
N ILE A 89 1.99 -0.62 26.54
CA ILE A 89 2.16 0.21 27.73
C ILE A 89 1.97 -0.64 29.01
N ALA A 90 0.84 -1.34 29.14
CA ALA A 90 0.54 -2.18 30.29
C ALA A 90 1.54 -3.35 30.47
N GLY A 91 2.09 -3.85 29.37
CA GLY A 91 3.13 -4.87 29.32
C GLY A 91 4.55 -4.34 29.58
N GLY A 92 4.73 -3.03 29.70
CA GLY A 92 6.05 -2.42 29.92
C GLY A 92 6.97 -2.46 28.72
N LYS A 93 6.40 -2.45 27.51
CA LYS A 93 7.11 -2.44 26.22
C LYS A 93 7.11 -1.05 25.56
N ALA A 94 6.26 -0.13 26.03
CA ALA A 94 6.22 1.26 25.62
C ALA A 94 6.19 2.16 26.85
N ASP A 95 7.29 2.87 27.08
CA ASP A 95 7.48 3.68 28.29
C ASP A 95 6.87 5.09 28.16
N CYS A 96 6.89 5.65 26.95
CA CYS A 96 6.45 7.02 26.70
C CYS A 96 5.65 7.14 25.40
N VAL A 97 4.50 7.83 25.47
CA VAL A 97 3.63 8.14 24.32
C VAL A 97 3.36 9.63 24.30
N PHE A 98 3.64 10.26 23.16
CA PHE A 98 3.22 11.63 22.88
C PHE A 98 2.09 11.63 21.85
N THR A 99 1.09 12.48 22.05
CA THR A 99 -0.03 12.62 21.12
C THR A 99 -0.40 14.09 20.93
N THR A 100 -0.74 14.45 19.69
CA THR A 100 -1.38 15.73 19.34
C THR A 100 -2.90 15.60 19.36
N ASN A 101 -3.45 14.40 19.56
CA ASN A 101 -4.89 14.20 19.66
C ASN A 101 -5.38 14.59 21.05
N PHE A 102 -6.62 15.10 21.10
CA PHE A 102 -7.25 15.51 22.34
C PHE A 102 -8.12 14.42 22.99
N ASP A 103 -8.45 13.35 22.26
CA ASP A 103 -9.32 12.29 22.74
C ASP A 103 -8.68 11.47 23.88
N PRO A 104 -9.48 10.84 24.76
CA PRO A 104 -8.98 10.01 25.86
C PRO A 104 -8.72 8.55 25.45
N LEU A 105 -8.77 8.20 24.15
CA LEU A 105 -8.83 6.78 23.74
C LEU A 105 -7.57 5.99 24.14
N ILE A 106 -6.39 6.64 24.15
CA ILE A 106 -5.15 6.01 24.61
C ILE A 106 -5.21 5.79 26.13
N GLU A 107 -5.67 6.77 26.90
CA GLU A 107 -5.85 6.64 28.35
C GLU A 107 -6.82 5.52 28.71
N ASP A 108 -8.03 5.54 28.13
CA ASP A 108 -9.09 4.59 28.39
C ASP A 108 -8.68 3.16 28.00
N ALA A 109 -8.04 3.00 26.85
CA ALA A 109 -7.51 1.71 26.42
C ALA A 109 -6.41 1.21 27.37
N THR A 110 -5.52 2.10 27.81
CA THR A 110 -4.43 1.76 28.74
C THR A 110 -4.96 1.37 30.11
N LEU A 111 -5.95 2.10 30.64
CA LEU A 111 -6.62 1.74 31.88
C LEU A 111 -7.29 0.37 31.76
N SER A 112 -7.98 0.12 30.65
CA SER A 112 -8.64 -1.16 30.37
C SER A 112 -7.63 -2.32 30.30
N ALA A 113 -6.52 -2.14 29.57
CA ALA A 113 -5.47 -3.15 29.46
C ALA A 113 -4.78 -3.39 30.81
N ASN A 114 -4.49 -2.33 31.55
CA ASN A 114 -3.82 -2.41 32.84
C ASN A 114 -4.70 -3.09 33.91
N ALA A 115 -6.02 -2.91 33.86
CA ALA A 115 -6.96 -3.59 34.77
C ALA A 115 -6.95 -5.12 34.61
N LEU A 116 -6.51 -5.64 33.46
CA LEU A 116 -6.34 -7.08 33.22
C LEU A 116 -5.07 -7.64 33.87
N ARG A 117 -4.17 -6.79 34.37
CA ARG A 117 -2.92 -7.23 34.98
C ARG A 117 -3.13 -7.49 36.48
N PRO A 118 -2.41 -8.47 37.07
CA PRO A 118 -2.34 -8.62 38.52
C PRO A 118 -1.98 -7.29 39.18
N VAL A 119 -2.62 -6.94 40.29
CA VAL A 119 -2.46 -5.62 40.96
C VAL A 119 -0.99 -5.26 41.20
N ALA A 120 -0.17 -6.23 41.61
CA ALA A 120 1.26 -6.04 41.85
C ALA A 120 2.09 -5.73 40.59
N MET A 121 1.55 -5.97 39.40
CA MET A 121 2.20 -5.77 38.11
C MET A 121 1.53 -4.66 37.27
N GLN A 122 0.57 -3.94 37.85
CA GLN A 122 -0.11 -2.84 37.17
C GLN A 122 0.83 -1.65 36.99
N ARG A 123 0.86 -1.11 35.78
CA ARG A 123 1.63 0.09 35.39
C ARG A 123 0.67 1.21 35.06
N ARG A 124 0.34 2.04 36.06
CA ARG A 124 -0.65 3.12 35.87
C ARG A 124 0.02 4.29 35.13
N PRO A 125 -0.52 4.73 33.97
CA PRO A 125 0.09 5.79 33.20
C PRO A 125 0.01 7.13 33.94
N THR A 126 1.11 7.87 33.95
CA THR A 126 1.10 9.30 34.24
C THR A 126 0.57 10.02 33.00
N VAL A 127 -0.61 10.62 33.12
CA VAL A 127 -1.23 11.42 32.06
C VAL A 127 -0.94 12.89 32.32
N ALA A 128 -0.40 13.58 31.33
CA ALA A 128 -0.08 14.99 31.41
C ALA A 128 -0.51 15.73 30.14
N GLY A 129 -1.23 16.84 30.33
CA GLY A 129 -1.64 17.77 29.30
C GLY A 129 -0.82 19.07 29.36
N ILE A 130 -1.19 20.02 28.50
CA ILE A 130 -0.48 21.30 28.34
C ILE A 130 -0.33 22.08 29.65
N ASP A 131 -1.27 21.93 30.58
CA ASP A 131 -1.29 22.58 31.90
C ASP A 131 -0.40 21.90 32.96
N SER A 132 0.10 20.70 32.67
CA SER A 132 0.75 19.80 33.62
C SER A 132 2.11 19.29 33.12
N ALA A 133 2.80 20.11 32.31
CA ALA A 133 4.14 19.82 31.80
C ALA A 133 5.17 19.45 32.89
N GLU A 134 5.09 20.06 34.08
CA GLU A 134 5.97 19.72 35.22
C GLU A 134 5.79 18.27 35.68
N ARG A 135 4.55 17.75 35.65
CA ARG A 135 4.26 16.34 35.96
C ARG A 135 4.91 15.42 34.94
N ALA A 136 4.81 15.78 33.65
CA ALA A 136 5.42 15.01 32.58
C ALA A 136 6.95 15.01 32.68
N LEU A 137 7.55 16.17 32.96
CA LEU A 137 9.00 16.30 33.14
C LEU A 137 9.51 15.54 34.36
N ARG A 138 8.77 15.56 35.48
CA ARG A 138 9.11 14.75 36.66
C ARG A 138 9.07 13.25 36.32
N CYS A 139 7.99 12.79 35.69
CA CYS A 139 7.85 11.41 35.27
C CYS A 139 9.00 10.97 34.35
N LEU A 140 9.37 11.83 33.40
CA LEU A 140 10.53 11.63 32.55
C LEU A 140 11.81 11.51 33.40
N ASN A 141 12.14 12.50 34.22
CA ASN A 141 13.38 12.56 35.00
C ASN A 141 13.54 11.39 35.99
N GLU A 142 12.45 11.01 36.67
CA GLU A 142 12.43 9.94 37.66
C GLU A 142 12.27 8.55 37.01
N SER A 143 11.99 8.49 35.70
CA SER A 143 11.72 7.25 34.96
C SER A 143 10.51 6.47 35.53
N ASP A 144 9.49 7.22 35.96
CA ASP A 144 8.23 6.73 36.52
C ASP A 144 7.26 6.32 35.40
N TRP A 145 7.65 5.31 34.62
CA TRP A 145 6.88 4.84 33.47
C TRP A 145 5.55 4.18 33.88
N PRO A 146 4.50 4.28 33.04
CA PRO A 146 4.49 4.86 31.70
C PRO A 146 4.01 6.32 31.66
N LEU A 147 4.49 7.10 30.68
CA LEU A 147 4.08 8.48 30.41
C LEU A 147 3.17 8.57 29.18
N VAL A 148 2.02 9.23 29.31
CA VAL A 148 1.16 9.64 28.19
C VAL A 148 1.03 11.16 28.20
N ALA A 149 1.69 11.82 27.26
CA ALA A 149 1.77 13.27 27.16
C ALA A 149 0.95 13.81 25.97
N LYS A 150 -0.03 14.66 26.27
CA LYS A 150 -0.88 15.36 25.29
C LYS A 150 -0.29 16.74 25.00
N LEU A 151 0.32 16.92 23.83
CA LEU A 151 1.09 18.13 23.50
C LEU A 151 0.24 19.41 23.53
N HIS A 152 -0.98 19.33 23.00
CA HIS A 152 -1.91 20.47 22.96
C HIS A 152 -2.95 20.45 24.10
N GLY A 153 -2.82 19.52 25.06
CA GLY A 153 -3.72 19.37 26.20
C GLY A 153 -4.95 18.51 25.94
N ASP A 154 -5.88 18.51 26.90
CA ASP A 154 -7.20 17.88 26.76
C ASP A 154 -8.20 18.89 26.20
N TYR A 155 -9.06 18.43 25.30
CA TYR A 155 -10.10 19.26 24.70
C TYR A 155 -11.04 19.90 25.74
N GLN A 156 -11.22 19.27 26.90
CA GLN A 156 -12.03 19.84 28.00
C GLN A 156 -11.38 21.03 28.71
N GLU A 157 -10.05 21.22 28.58
CA GLU A 157 -9.27 22.13 29.43
C GLU A 157 -8.90 23.45 28.74
N ILE A 158 -8.79 23.47 27.40
CA ILE A 158 -8.05 24.50 26.64
C ILE A 158 -8.72 25.90 26.65
N SER A 159 -10.05 26.01 26.74
CA SER A 159 -10.72 27.31 26.54
C SER A 159 -11.38 27.91 27.78
N ILE A 160 -11.41 27.20 28.91
CA ILE A 160 -12.30 27.58 30.02
C ILE A 160 -11.59 28.51 31.03
N LYS A 161 -10.25 28.57 31.04
CA LYS A 161 -9.52 29.26 32.13
C LYS A 161 -8.32 30.14 31.76
N ASN A 162 -7.74 30.04 30.55
CA ASN A 162 -6.41 30.60 30.28
C ASN A 162 -6.40 31.74 29.24
N THR A 163 -5.49 32.68 29.41
CA THR A 163 -5.22 33.77 28.44
C THR A 163 -4.28 33.30 27.33
N GLY A 164 -4.24 34.01 26.18
CA GLY A 164 -3.43 33.60 25.03
C GLY A 164 -1.93 33.44 25.34
N SER A 165 -1.34 34.35 26.11
CA SER A 165 0.09 34.30 26.48
C SER A 165 0.42 33.23 27.52
N GLU A 166 -0.57 32.80 28.32
CA GLU A 166 -0.43 31.69 29.25
C GLU A 166 -0.43 30.34 28.51
N LEU A 167 -1.33 30.19 27.52
CA LEU A 167 -1.37 29.03 26.64
C LEU A 167 -0.07 28.86 25.85
N GLU A 168 0.49 29.95 25.31
CA GLU A 168 1.79 29.91 24.61
C GLU A 168 2.93 29.40 25.50
N LYS A 169 2.99 29.86 26.76
CA LYS A 169 4.00 29.39 27.73
C LYS A 169 3.79 27.93 28.13
N GLN A 170 2.54 27.51 28.27
CA GLN A 170 2.19 26.12 28.58
C GLN A 170 2.56 25.19 27.42
N ASP A 171 2.27 25.60 26.18
CA ASP A 171 2.69 24.91 24.96
C ASP A 171 4.22 24.76 24.88
N GLU A 172 4.96 25.84 25.10
CA GLU A 172 6.43 25.83 25.12
C GLU A 172 6.99 24.82 26.14
N ARG A 173 6.43 24.81 27.36
CA ARG A 173 6.84 23.87 28.41
C ARG A 173 6.56 22.42 28.02
N MET A 174 5.40 22.13 27.42
CA MET A 174 5.07 20.77 26.99
C MET A 174 5.95 20.31 25.82
N ARG A 175 6.23 21.19 24.86
CA ARG A 175 7.20 20.90 23.78
C ARG A 175 8.62 20.68 24.31
N HIS A 176 9.01 21.36 25.39
CA HIS A 176 10.27 21.07 26.06
C HIS A 176 10.32 19.63 26.61
N VAL A 177 9.21 19.09 27.13
CA VAL A 177 9.16 17.67 27.56
C VAL A 177 9.40 16.72 26.38
N LEU A 178 8.85 17.02 25.20
CA LEU A 178 9.08 16.26 23.98
C LEU A 178 10.58 16.29 23.59
N VAL A 179 11.21 17.45 23.67
CA VAL A 179 12.65 17.63 23.41
C VAL A 179 13.48 16.77 24.37
N GLU A 180 13.20 16.82 25.67
CA GLU A 180 13.95 16.03 26.66
C GLU A 180 13.74 14.52 26.48
N ALA A 181 12.53 14.07 26.11
CA ALA A 181 12.28 12.67 25.80
C ALA A 181 13.06 12.23 24.54
N SER A 182 13.13 13.08 23.52
CA SER A 182 13.81 12.82 22.25
C SER A 182 15.34 12.70 22.39
N LYS A 183 15.91 13.25 23.47
CA LYS A 183 17.34 13.06 23.82
C LYS A 183 17.61 11.67 24.42
N ARG A 184 16.57 10.99 24.92
CA ARG A 184 16.67 9.72 25.67
C ARG A 184 16.15 8.50 24.92
N PHE A 185 15.27 8.70 23.95
CA PHE A 185 14.59 7.62 23.23
C PHE A 185 14.59 7.82 21.72
N GLY A 186 14.54 6.70 21.02
CA GLY A 186 14.17 6.65 19.61
C GLY A 186 12.67 6.84 19.49
N MET A 187 12.21 7.26 18.31
CA MET A 187 10.81 7.58 18.12
C MET A 187 10.20 6.84 16.95
N VAL A 188 8.97 6.38 17.15
CA VAL A 188 8.10 5.83 16.11
C VAL A 188 6.95 6.80 15.90
N PHE A 189 6.90 7.44 14.74
CA PHE A 189 5.84 8.37 14.36
C PHE A 189 4.74 7.65 13.62
N VAL A 190 3.53 7.63 14.18
CA VAL A 190 2.37 6.95 13.59
C VAL A 190 1.21 7.92 13.45
N GLY A 191 0.67 8.06 12.24
CA GLY A 191 -0.49 8.94 11.99
C GLY A 191 -0.19 10.44 12.07
N TYR A 192 1.07 10.83 12.28
CA TYR A 192 1.49 12.23 12.31
C TYR A 192 1.97 12.67 10.92
N SER A 193 1.42 13.78 10.43
CA SER A 193 1.73 14.30 9.09
C SER A 193 2.90 15.28 9.05
N GLY A 194 3.34 15.80 10.20
CA GLY A 194 4.37 16.85 10.28
C GLY A 194 3.89 18.25 9.90
N ARG A 195 2.58 18.52 9.99
CA ARG A 195 2.00 19.84 9.69
C ARG A 195 2.16 20.87 10.81
N ASP A 196 2.32 20.42 12.05
CA ASP A 196 2.48 21.31 13.18
C ASP A 196 3.91 21.83 13.22
N ALA A 197 4.09 23.10 12.85
CA ALA A 197 5.40 23.75 12.81
C ALA A 197 6.05 23.77 14.19
N SER A 198 5.29 24.04 15.26
CA SER A 198 5.84 24.13 16.63
C SER A 198 6.43 22.80 17.11
N VAL A 199 5.76 21.69 16.77
CA VAL A 199 6.24 20.33 17.07
C VAL A 199 7.41 19.95 16.17
N MET A 200 7.35 20.26 14.87
CA MET A 200 8.46 20.00 13.94
C MET A 200 9.73 20.79 14.31
N ASP A 201 9.59 22.04 14.77
CA ASP A 201 10.69 22.86 15.25
C ASP A 201 11.29 22.27 16.53
N ALA A 202 10.45 21.82 17.47
CA ALA A 202 10.91 21.15 18.69
C ALA A 202 11.71 19.88 18.35
N LEU A 203 11.19 19.01 17.47
CA LEU A 203 11.88 17.79 17.03
C LEU A 203 13.20 18.12 16.31
N SER A 204 13.19 19.12 15.43
CA SER A 204 14.38 19.55 14.68
C SER A 204 15.44 20.15 15.59
N SER A 205 15.06 20.82 16.69
CA SER A 205 16.01 21.38 17.66
C SER A 205 16.89 20.30 18.30
N VAL A 206 16.34 19.10 18.51
CA VAL A 206 17.04 17.96 19.13
C VAL A 206 18.23 17.52 18.28
N LEU A 207 18.18 17.69 16.96
CA LEU A 207 19.26 17.28 16.05
C LEU A 207 20.59 18.00 16.27
N THR A 208 20.59 19.08 17.06
CA THR A 208 21.83 19.80 17.45
C THR A 208 22.50 19.22 18.70
N GLU A 209 21.84 18.30 19.38
CA GLU A 209 22.36 17.64 20.59
C GLU A 209 23.39 16.56 20.25
N ARG A 210 24.17 16.12 21.25
CA ARG A 210 25.24 15.12 21.03
C ARG A 210 24.75 13.74 20.63
N SER A 211 23.56 13.35 21.06
CA SER A 211 22.98 12.01 20.81
C SER A 211 21.47 12.12 20.59
N PRO A 212 21.03 12.70 19.47
CA PRO A 212 19.61 12.84 19.16
C PRO A 212 18.99 11.47 18.87
N PHE A 213 17.77 11.23 19.39
CA PHE A 213 16.95 10.06 19.09
C PHE A 213 17.69 8.71 19.18
N PRO A 214 18.22 8.32 20.35
CA PRO A 214 18.96 7.07 20.50
C PRO A 214 18.08 5.86 20.12
N ASN A 215 18.57 4.95 19.27
CA ASN A 215 17.82 3.86 18.62
C ASN A 215 17.00 4.23 17.37
N GLY A 216 17.13 5.48 16.89
CA GLY A 216 16.68 5.88 15.57
C GLY A 216 15.28 6.48 15.50
N LEU A 217 14.90 6.85 14.28
CA LEU A 217 13.63 7.46 13.91
C LEU A 217 12.91 6.61 12.87
N TYR A 218 11.69 6.17 13.22
CA TYR A 218 10.84 5.38 12.34
C TYR A 218 9.60 6.18 11.99
N TRP A 219 9.48 6.60 10.73
CA TRP A 219 8.35 7.42 10.28
C TRP A 219 7.37 6.61 9.46
N MET A 220 6.17 6.38 10.00
CA MET A 220 5.14 5.60 9.33
C MET A 220 4.32 6.50 8.41
N THR A 221 4.12 6.07 7.17
CA THR A 221 3.30 6.80 6.21
C THR A 221 2.55 5.85 5.28
N SER A 222 1.38 6.27 4.79
CA SER A 222 0.66 5.55 3.73
C SER A 222 1.45 5.48 2.42
N SER A 223 2.38 6.42 2.20
CA SER A 223 3.30 6.42 1.07
C SER A 223 4.45 7.40 1.32
N ALA A 224 5.68 6.99 1.00
CA ALA A 224 6.88 7.82 1.12
C ALA A 224 6.79 9.07 0.22
N SER A 225 6.11 8.99 -0.93
CA SER A 225 5.95 10.13 -1.84
C SER A 225 5.00 11.21 -1.32
N ARG A 226 4.29 10.95 -0.20
CA ARG A 226 3.35 11.88 0.43
C ARG A 226 3.92 12.59 1.66
N LEU A 227 5.19 12.35 1.99
CA LEU A 227 5.85 13.09 3.07
C LEU A 227 5.87 14.58 2.73
N LEU A 228 5.52 15.41 3.71
CA LEU A 228 5.59 16.86 3.56
C LEU A 228 7.05 17.31 3.50
N PRO A 229 7.37 18.42 2.80
CA PRO A 229 8.73 18.94 2.70
C PRO A 229 9.43 19.09 4.06
N ALA A 230 8.72 19.60 5.07
CA ALA A 230 9.25 19.74 6.44
C ALA A 230 9.66 18.41 7.07
N VAL A 231 8.91 17.32 6.82
CA VAL A 231 9.24 15.98 7.30
C VAL A 231 10.43 15.42 6.55
N THR A 232 10.44 15.54 5.23
CA THR A 232 11.57 15.08 4.40
C THR A 232 12.86 15.80 4.79
N GLU A 233 12.81 17.11 5.03
CA GLU A 233 13.95 17.90 5.51
C GLU A 233 14.40 17.42 6.90
N PHE A 234 13.48 17.29 7.86
CA PHE A 234 13.78 16.80 9.20
C PHE A 234 14.46 15.42 9.18
N LEU A 235 13.90 14.46 8.43
CA LEU A 235 14.44 13.11 8.32
C LEU A 235 15.81 13.09 7.64
N THR A 236 16.03 13.93 6.62
CA THR A 236 17.33 14.08 5.96
C THR A 236 18.37 14.62 6.93
N ARG A 237 18.04 15.68 7.66
CA ARG A 237 18.93 16.28 8.67
C ARG A 237 19.22 15.31 9.82
N ALA A 238 18.26 14.48 10.21
CA ALA A 238 18.48 13.44 11.22
C ALA A 238 19.49 12.40 10.74
N GLN A 239 19.38 11.97 9.48
CA GLN A 239 20.35 11.04 8.88
C GLN A 239 21.75 11.65 8.80
N GLU A 240 21.86 12.95 8.47
CA GLU A 240 23.13 13.70 8.47
C GLU A 240 23.73 13.84 9.88
N ALA A 241 22.88 13.94 10.90
CA ALA A 241 23.27 13.94 12.31
C ALA A 241 23.65 12.54 12.84
N GLY A 242 23.64 11.51 11.99
CA GLY A 242 24.04 10.14 12.35
C GLY A 242 22.94 9.32 13.02
N VAL A 243 21.68 9.76 12.96
CA VAL A 243 20.53 9.01 13.45
C VAL A 243 20.14 7.94 12.42
N ASP A 244 19.84 6.72 12.87
CA ASP A 244 19.24 5.70 12.01
C ASP A 244 17.81 6.10 11.64
N VAL A 245 17.54 6.37 10.36
CA VAL A 245 16.21 6.78 9.89
C VAL A 245 15.58 5.72 8.99
N ALA A 246 14.32 5.38 9.25
CA ALA A 246 13.53 4.49 8.40
C ALA A 246 12.14 5.08 8.11
N VAL A 247 11.79 5.20 6.83
CA VAL A 247 10.42 5.49 6.39
C VAL A 247 9.73 4.15 6.08
N ILE A 248 8.66 3.83 6.80
CA ILE A 248 7.93 2.57 6.60
C ILE A 248 6.58 2.88 5.97
N GLU A 249 6.33 2.28 4.80
CA GLU A 249 5.04 2.37 4.12
C GLU A 249 4.06 1.39 4.76
N CYS A 250 3.03 1.91 5.43
CA CYS A 250 1.97 1.12 6.06
C CYS A 250 0.64 1.86 5.89
N ALA A 251 -0.42 1.16 5.49
CA ALA A 251 -1.67 1.84 5.11
C ALA A 251 -2.41 2.40 6.33
N THR A 252 -2.35 1.71 7.47
CA THR A 252 -3.11 2.06 8.67
C THR A 252 -2.35 1.75 9.97
N PHE A 253 -2.73 2.45 11.05
CA PHE A 253 -2.20 2.15 12.38
C PHE A 253 -2.52 0.71 12.84
N ASP A 254 -3.70 0.20 12.51
CA ASP A 254 -4.11 -1.17 12.88
C ASP A 254 -3.26 -2.24 12.19
N GLU A 255 -2.83 -2.00 10.94
CA GLU A 255 -1.93 -2.89 10.19
C GLU A 255 -0.54 -2.93 10.84
N LEU A 256 0.04 -1.78 11.14
CA LEU A 256 1.31 -1.70 11.88
C LEU A 256 1.21 -2.42 13.22
N ALA A 257 0.14 -2.17 13.98
CA ALA A 257 -0.07 -2.80 15.27
C ALA A 257 -0.18 -4.33 15.15
N ALA A 258 -0.80 -4.84 14.08
CA ALA A 258 -0.91 -6.26 13.80
C ALA A 258 0.44 -6.91 13.45
N ASP A 259 1.37 -6.17 12.85
CA ASP A 259 2.73 -6.66 12.59
C ASP A 259 3.60 -6.58 13.85
N VAL A 260 3.51 -5.48 14.61
CA VAL A 260 4.26 -5.29 15.86
C VAL A 260 3.93 -6.37 16.89
N ILE A 261 2.65 -6.72 17.05
CA ILE A 261 2.24 -7.73 18.04
C ILE A 261 2.74 -9.14 17.71
N ARG A 262 3.04 -9.45 16.43
CA ARG A 262 3.64 -10.74 16.05
C ARG A 262 5.11 -10.85 16.43
N ALA A 263 5.78 -9.71 16.60
CA ALA A 263 7.21 -9.64 16.88
C ALA A 263 7.54 -9.40 18.38
N ILE A 264 6.53 -9.12 19.21
CA ILE A 264 6.72 -8.76 20.63
C ILE A 264 6.03 -9.76 21.54
N ASP A 265 6.75 -10.23 22.56
CA ASP A 265 6.17 -11.03 23.64
C ASP A 265 5.36 -10.17 24.60
N LEU A 266 4.07 -10.47 24.72
CA LEU A 266 3.16 -9.90 25.72
C LEU A 266 2.60 -10.97 26.66
N PRO A 267 2.25 -10.62 27.91
CA PRO A 267 1.48 -11.48 28.80
C PRO A 267 0.19 -11.99 28.12
N ASN A 268 -0.11 -13.28 28.31
CA ASN A 268 -1.25 -13.96 27.69
C ASN A 268 -2.58 -13.20 27.86
N GLU A 269 -2.81 -12.63 29.05
CA GLU A 269 -4.03 -11.88 29.37
C GLU A 269 -4.24 -10.66 28.46
N LEU A 270 -3.14 -9.96 28.13
CA LEU A 270 -3.15 -8.81 27.21
C LEU A 270 -3.27 -9.27 25.76
N HIS A 271 -2.57 -10.36 25.40
CA HIS A 271 -2.66 -10.94 24.06
C HIS A 271 -4.09 -11.41 23.75
N ASP A 272 -4.75 -12.11 24.68
CA ASP A 272 -6.14 -12.55 24.53
C ASP A 272 -7.12 -11.38 24.43
N HIS A 273 -6.87 -10.31 25.19
CA HIS A 273 -7.65 -9.08 25.09
C HIS A 273 -7.55 -8.43 23.71
N ILE A 274 -6.35 -8.35 23.14
CA ILE A 274 -6.11 -7.85 21.78
C ILE A 274 -6.84 -8.73 20.76
N MET A 275 -6.71 -10.05 20.88
CA MET A 275 -7.29 -10.99 19.90
C MET A 275 -8.82 -10.97 19.90
N LYS A 276 -9.47 -10.74 21.05
CA LYS A 276 -10.92 -10.49 21.13
C LYS A 276 -11.35 -9.20 20.44
N ALA A 277 -10.46 -8.22 20.38
CA ALA A 277 -10.70 -6.93 19.76
C ALA A 277 -10.28 -6.85 18.28
N ARG A 278 -9.68 -7.91 17.75
CA ARG A 278 -9.29 -7.97 16.34
C ARG A 278 -10.55 -7.83 15.49
N PRO A 279 -10.62 -6.85 14.57
CA PRO A 279 -11.79 -6.69 13.73
C PRO A 279 -12.02 -8.01 12.97
N ASN A 280 -13.25 -8.50 12.99
CA ASN A 280 -13.64 -9.63 12.15
C ASN A 280 -13.20 -9.34 10.72
N SER A 281 -12.57 -10.31 10.06
CA SER A 281 -12.21 -10.18 8.65
C SER A 281 -13.44 -9.70 7.89
N ARG A 282 -13.38 -8.48 7.33
CA ARG A 282 -14.50 -7.90 6.55
C ARG A 282 -14.83 -8.76 5.32
N LEU A 283 -13.90 -9.64 4.94
CA LEU A 283 -14.12 -10.73 4.01
C LEU A 283 -14.72 -11.90 4.80
N ILE A 284 -16.03 -11.85 5.03
CA ILE A 284 -16.78 -13.06 5.34
C ILE A 284 -16.83 -13.84 4.02
N PRO A 285 -16.30 -15.08 3.95
CA PRO A 285 -16.49 -15.92 2.78
C PRO A 285 -17.99 -15.97 2.50
N VAL A 286 -18.40 -15.49 1.33
CA VAL A 286 -19.79 -15.60 0.90
C VAL A 286 -20.13 -17.08 0.98
N THR A 287 -21.11 -17.44 1.81
CA THR A 287 -21.57 -18.82 1.89
C THR A 287 -22.17 -19.14 0.53
N ILE A 288 -21.44 -19.90 -0.27
CA ILE A 288 -21.88 -20.27 -1.62
C ILE A 288 -23.07 -21.21 -1.42
N PRO A 289 -24.27 -20.88 -1.96
CA PRO A 289 -25.42 -21.75 -1.81
C PRO A 289 -25.11 -23.11 -2.43
N THR A 290 -25.32 -24.19 -1.67
CA THR A 290 -25.12 -25.58 -2.11
C THR A 290 -26.33 -26.16 -2.85
N SER A 291 -27.32 -25.33 -3.19
CA SER A 291 -28.48 -25.75 -3.97
C SER A 291 -28.07 -26.25 -5.36
N GLU A 292 -28.83 -27.22 -5.86
CA GLU A 292 -28.57 -27.84 -7.16
C GLU A 292 -28.52 -26.79 -8.28
N ALA A 293 -27.37 -26.70 -8.94
CA ALA A 293 -27.14 -25.67 -9.94
C ALA A 293 -27.97 -25.95 -11.20
N ARG A 294 -28.62 -24.91 -11.76
CA ARG A 294 -29.32 -25.06 -13.06
C ARG A 294 -28.32 -25.40 -14.16
N ALA A 295 -28.76 -26.14 -15.18
CA ALA A 295 -27.91 -26.42 -16.34
C ALA A 295 -27.50 -25.14 -17.12
N PHE A 296 -28.38 -24.13 -17.17
CA PHE A 296 -28.16 -22.86 -17.86
C PHE A 296 -28.80 -21.67 -17.10
N PRO A 297 -28.29 -20.44 -17.30
CA PRO A 297 -27.11 -20.07 -18.10
C PRO A 297 -25.79 -20.52 -17.47
N VAL A 298 -24.79 -20.82 -18.29
CA VAL A 298 -23.42 -21.08 -17.82
C VAL A 298 -22.60 -19.80 -18.03
N LEU A 299 -21.94 -19.33 -16.99
CA LEU A 299 -21.01 -18.21 -17.05
C LEU A 299 -19.58 -18.75 -17.16
N ARG A 300 -18.82 -18.23 -18.11
CA ARG A 300 -17.40 -18.51 -18.24
C ARG A 300 -16.60 -17.39 -17.58
N TYR A 301 -15.62 -17.76 -16.77
CA TYR A 301 -14.68 -16.82 -16.19
C TYR A 301 -13.39 -16.76 -17.01
N SER A 302 -12.74 -15.60 -17.00
CA SER A 302 -11.37 -15.44 -17.47
C SER A 302 -10.39 -15.77 -16.36
N ALA A 303 -10.46 -17.00 -15.84
CA ALA A 303 -9.61 -17.46 -14.73
C ALA A 303 -9.09 -18.86 -15.01
N LEU A 304 -7.77 -19.05 -14.91
CA LEU A 304 -7.10 -20.34 -15.03
C LEU A 304 -6.96 -20.97 -13.65
N LEU A 305 -7.28 -22.25 -13.51
CA LEU A 305 -6.99 -22.98 -12.29
C LEU A 305 -5.48 -23.19 -12.18
N VAL A 306 -4.90 -22.77 -11.06
CA VAL A 306 -3.50 -23.06 -10.71
C VAL A 306 -3.50 -24.34 -9.89
N GLU A 307 -3.17 -25.45 -10.53
CA GLU A 307 -3.17 -26.78 -9.93
C GLU A 307 -1.98 -26.98 -8.98
N ALA A 308 -0.86 -26.32 -9.27
CA ALA A 308 0.32 -26.33 -8.42
C ALA A 308 1.06 -24.98 -8.47
N LEU A 309 1.34 -24.43 -7.28
CA LEU A 309 2.26 -23.33 -7.08
C LEU A 309 3.65 -23.85 -6.69
N PRO A 310 4.73 -23.09 -6.99
CA PRO A 310 6.04 -23.32 -6.37
C PRO A 310 5.93 -23.28 -4.84
N SER A 311 6.40 -24.34 -4.18
CA SER A 311 6.33 -24.47 -2.71
C SER A 311 7.60 -23.99 -2.00
N HIS A 312 8.70 -23.82 -2.74
CA HIS A 312 9.99 -23.43 -2.17
C HIS A 312 10.74 -22.47 -3.11
N ALA A 313 11.50 -21.55 -2.53
CA ALA A 313 12.47 -20.70 -3.23
C ALA A 313 13.89 -20.96 -2.69
N ARG A 314 14.91 -20.54 -3.45
CA ARG A 314 16.30 -20.54 -2.98
C ARG A 314 16.45 -19.56 -1.81
N LYS A 315 17.08 -20.00 -0.71
CA LYS A 315 17.45 -19.12 0.41
C LYS A 315 18.90 -18.67 0.26
N ILE A 316 19.14 -17.36 0.26
CA ILE A 316 20.47 -16.74 0.27
C ILE A 316 20.58 -15.84 1.50
N VAL A 317 21.64 -15.99 2.29
CA VAL A 317 21.96 -15.13 3.43
C VAL A 317 23.04 -14.13 3.02
N LEU A 318 22.87 -12.88 3.41
CA LEU A 318 23.75 -11.76 3.09
C LEU A 318 24.56 -11.34 4.31
N GLY A 319 25.73 -10.73 4.08
CA GLY A 319 26.54 -10.11 5.13
C GLY A 319 25.94 -8.81 5.68
N GLN A 320 25.09 -8.13 4.90
CA GLN A 320 24.46 -6.86 5.26
C GLN A 320 22.97 -6.84 4.90
N SER A 321 22.20 -6.04 5.63
CA SER A 321 20.75 -5.89 5.40
C SER A 321 20.49 -5.13 4.10
N THR A 322 19.43 -5.49 3.37
CA THR A 322 19.07 -4.84 2.10
C THR A 322 17.56 -4.90 1.83
N THR A 323 17.13 -4.27 0.75
CA THR A 323 15.73 -4.22 0.30
C THR A 323 15.58 -4.84 -1.10
N SER A 324 14.38 -5.36 -1.41
CA SER A 324 14.10 -5.96 -2.73
C SER A 324 14.42 -5.03 -3.92
N PRO A 325 14.11 -3.72 -3.89
CA PRO A 325 14.48 -2.81 -4.97
C PRO A 325 16.00 -2.70 -5.18
N ALA A 326 16.78 -2.61 -4.09
CA ALA A 326 18.24 -2.51 -4.18
C ALA A 326 18.85 -3.78 -4.81
N VAL A 327 18.39 -4.96 -4.40
CA VAL A 327 18.81 -6.25 -4.97
C VAL A 327 18.43 -6.35 -6.45
N ARG A 328 17.23 -5.91 -6.84
CA ARG A 328 16.80 -5.90 -8.25
C ARG A 328 17.69 -5.03 -9.14
N GLU A 329 18.14 -3.88 -8.66
CA GLU A 329 19.09 -3.03 -9.42
C GLU A 329 20.47 -3.68 -9.56
N LEU A 330 20.97 -4.38 -8.53
CA LEU A 330 22.22 -5.16 -8.63
C LEU A 330 22.10 -6.29 -9.67
N LEU A 331 21.01 -7.05 -9.65
CA LEU A 331 20.74 -8.10 -10.63
C LEU A 331 20.67 -7.55 -12.06
N LYS A 332 20.01 -6.41 -12.24
CA LYS A 332 19.90 -5.71 -13.53
C LYS A 332 21.26 -5.22 -14.03
N ALA A 333 22.08 -4.62 -13.17
CA ALA A 333 23.43 -4.19 -13.50
C ALA A 333 24.32 -5.37 -13.92
N ALA A 334 24.18 -6.51 -13.23
CA ALA A 334 24.88 -7.76 -13.56
C ALA A 334 24.27 -8.53 -14.74
N LYS A 335 23.13 -8.06 -15.30
CA LYS A 335 22.32 -8.77 -16.31
C LYS A 335 21.92 -10.20 -15.89
N SER A 336 21.82 -10.44 -14.59
CA SER A 336 21.41 -11.73 -14.01
C SER A 336 19.89 -11.85 -14.04
N ARG A 337 19.37 -12.97 -14.53
CA ARG A 337 17.92 -13.22 -14.57
C ARG A 337 17.51 -13.94 -13.29
N ALA A 338 16.91 -13.19 -12.35
CA ALA A 338 16.38 -13.75 -11.12
C ALA A 338 15.16 -12.95 -10.64
N ILE A 339 14.30 -13.61 -9.86
CA ILE A 339 13.16 -13.03 -9.16
C ILE A 339 13.41 -13.21 -7.68
N ILE A 340 13.28 -12.14 -6.90
CA ILE A 340 13.70 -12.13 -5.50
C ILE A 340 12.70 -11.40 -4.60
N ALA A 341 12.68 -11.80 -3.33
CA ALA A 341 12.15 -11.04 -2.22
C ALA A 341 13.21 -11.00 -1.11
N ALA A 342 13.60 -9.79 -0.68
CA ALA A 342 14.56 -9.59 0.41
C ALA A 342 13.82 -9.29 1.72
N ASN A 343 14.24 -9.95 2.79
CA ASN A 343 13.82 -9.71 4.16
C ASN A 343 15.07 -9.49 5.03
N GLY A 344 15.48 -8.22 5.14
CA GLY A 344 16.69 -7.83 5.85
C GLY A 344 17.94 -8.48 5.25
N ARG A 345 18.50 -9.46 5.95
CA ARG A 345 19.71 -10.21 5.53
C ARG A 345 19.40 -11.50 4.77
N GLU A 346 18.15 -11.87 4.59
CA GLU A 346 17.76 -13.08 3.88
C GLU A 346 17.08 -12.73 2.55
N ILE A 347 17.36 -13.52 1.52
CA ILE A 347 16.69 -13.44 0.21
C ILE A 347 16.03 -14.78 -0.09
N ALA A 348 14.76 -14.74 -0.46
CA ALA A 348 14.08 -15.79 -1.20
C ALA A 348 14.22 -15.51 -2.71
N ALA A 349 14.68 -16.49 -3.50
CA ALA A 349 14.98 -16.28 -4.91
C ALA A 349 14.57 -17.45 -5.83
N PHE A 350 14.20 -17.10 -7.06
CA PHE A 350 14.16 -18.02 -8.20
C PHE A 350 15.18 -17.55 -9.23
N GLY A 351 16.01 -18.45 -9.73
CA GLY A 351 17.09 -18.14 -10.68
C GLY A 351 18.26 -19.11 -10.57
N ASN A 352 19.28 -18.87 -11.40
CA ASN A 352 20.52 -19.64 -11.39
C ASN A 352 21.39 -19.22 -10.19
N ASP A 353 21.84 -20.20 -9.38
CA ASP A 353 22.57 -19.94 -8.15
C ASP A 353 23.91 -19.22 -8.42
N GLN A 354 24.65 -19.63 -9.45
CA GLN A 354 25.96 -19.05 -9.77
C GLN A 354 25.83 -17.60 -10.26
N GLU A 355 24.84 -17.33 -11.12
CA GLU A 355 24.59 -15.97 -11.63
C GLU A 355 24.18 -15.03 -10.48
N MET A 356 23.30 -15.49 -9.60
CA MET A 356 22.85 -14.72 -8.43
C MET A 356 23.99 -14.43 -7.45
N LEU A 357 24.83 -15.42 -7.11
CA LEU A 357 25.96 -15.22 -6.22
C LEU A 357 26.97 -14.21 -6.80
N LYS A 358 27.23 -14.28 -8.10
CA LYS A 358 28.11 -13.32 -8.79
C LYS A 358 27.54 -11.92 -8.75
N ALA A 359 26.25 -11.77 -9.07
CA ALA A 359 25.56 -10.48 -9.09
C ALA A 359 25.48 -9.82 -7.71
N LEU A 360 25.35 -10.62 -6.65
CA LEU A 360 25.19 -10.15 -5.26
C LEU A 360 26.50 -10.11 -4.47
N SER A 361 27.65 -10.29 -5.12
CA SER A 361 28.97 -10.39 -4.47
C SER A 361 29.29 -9.24 -3.50
N SER A 362 28.86 -8.00 -3.80
CA SER A 362 29.02 -6.83 -2.92
C SER A 362 28.29 -6.96 -1.57
N LEU A 363 27.29 -7.84 -1.47
CA LEU A 363 26.52 -8.10 -0.26
C LEU A 363 27.01 -9.34 0.50
N ASN A 364 28.12 -9.96 0.06
CA ASN A 364 28.71 -11.18 0.63
C ASN A 364 27.70 -12.34 0.76
N PRO A 365 27.15 -12.86 -0.36
CA PRO A 365 26.03 -13.78 -0.36
C PRO A 365 26.48 -15.23 -0.07
N LYS A 366 25.66 -15.98 0.66
CA LYS A 366 25.87 -17.40 0.98
C LYS A 366 24.59 -18.19 0.75
N LEU A 367 24.68 -19.30 0.01
CA LEU A 367 23.54 -20.22 -0.14
C LEU A 367 23.21 -20.86 1.21
N ALA A 368 21.94 -20.85 1.57
CA ALA A 368 21.45 -21.36 2.84
C ALA A 368 20.27 -22.33 2.66
N GLY A 369 20.30 -23.12 1.58
CA GLY A 369 19.27 -24.12 1.27
C GLY A 369 18.05 -23.51 0.59
N THR A 370 16.85 -23.83 1.05
CA THR A 370 15.58 -23.34 0.51
C THR A 370 14.72 -22.74 1.61
N VAL A 371 13.78 -21.90 1.22
CA VAL A 371 12.74 -21.34 2.09
C VAL A 371 11.38 -21.77 1.56
N ALA A 372 10.49 -22.21 2.44
CA ALA A 372 9.12 -22.56 2.08
C ALA A 372 8.34 -21.29 1.72
N LEU A 373 7.41 -21.42 0.77
CA LEU A 373 6.53 -20.33 0.34
C LEU A 373 5.11 -20.62 0.82
N ASP A 374 4.59 -19.76 1.69
CA ASP A 374 3.21 -19.78 2.14
C ASP A 374 2.49 -18.50 1.64
N PRO A 375 1.92 -18.50 0.43
CA PRO A 375 1.22 -17.33 -0.10
C PRO A 375 -0.08 -16.96 0.62
N GLU A 376 -0.59 -17.79 1.53
CA GLU A 376 -1.78 -17.48 2.33
C GLU A 376 -1.40 -16.68 3.59
N ALA A 377 -0.30 -17.06 4.23
CA ALA A 377 0.21 -16.39 5.42
C ALA A 377 1.12 -15.19 5.10
N ASP A 378 1.93 -15.29 4.05
CA ASP A 378 3.03 -14.38 3.77
C ASP A 378 2.80 -13.56 2.49
N SER A 379 2.58 -12.25 2.65
CA SER A 379 2.38 -11.33 1.52
C SER A 379 3.61 -11.24 0.60
N TRP A 380 4.82 -11.38 1.14
CA TRP A 380 6.06 -11.41 0.36
C TRP A 380 6.16 -12.68 -0.51
N ALA A 381 5.67 -13.82 -0.02
CA ALA A 381 5.65 -15.08 -0.75
C ALA A 381 4.63 -15.02 -1.90
N LEU A 382 3.46 -14.42 -1.66
CA LEU A 382 2.51 -14.15 -2.74
C LEU A 382 3.11 -13.21 -3.80
N GLY A 383 3.82 -12.16 -3.37
CA GLY A 383 4.47 -11.20 -4.29
C GLY A 383 5.52 -11.83 -5.19
N ILE A 384 6.43 -12.66 -4.65
CA ILE A 384 7.46 -13.33 -5.45
C ILE A 384 6.86 -14.36 -6.42
N LEU A 385 5.78 -15.05 -6.01
CA LEU A 385 5.03 -15.96 -6.89
C LEU A 385 4.34 -15.22 -8.03
N TYR A 386 3.85 -14.01 -7.77
CA TYR A 386 3.23 -13.15 -8.78
C TYR A 386 4.24 -12.70 -9.85
N ASP A 387 5.41 -12.21 -9.43
CA ASP A 387 6.53 -11.85 -10.32
C ASP A 387 6.96 -13.07 -11.16
N ALA A 388 7.04 -14.24 -10.51
CA ALA A 388 7.41 -15.51 -11.14
C ALA A 388 6.39 -15.99 -12.17
N LEU A 389 5.10 -15.92 -11.87
CA LEU A 389 4.04 -16.34 -12.79
C LEU A 389 4.03 -15.49 -14.07
N VAL A 390 4.23 -14.18 -13.94
CA VAL A 390 4.29 -13.27 -15.10
C VAL A 390 5.53 -13.52 -15.96
N THR A 391 6.66 -13.80 -15.31
CA THR A 391 7.89 -14.18 -16.00
C THR A 391 7.70 -15.51 -16.74
N ALA A 392 7.08 -16.49 -16.09
CA ALA A 392 6.76 -17.78 -16.68
C ALA A 392 5.82 -17.64 -17.88
N PHE A 393 4.83 -16.75 -17.81
CA PHE A 393 3.92 -16.48 -18.93
C PHE A 393 4.55 -15.78 -20.11
N SER A 394 5.58 -14.96 -19.91
CA SER A 394 6.30 -14.27 -20.99
C SER A 394 7.42 -15.10 -21.62
N ARG A 395 7.89 -16.15 -20.95
CA ARG A 395 8.99 -16.99 -21.42
C ARG A 395 8.65 -17.70 -22.74
N TRP A 396 9.46 -17.49 -23.77
CA TRP A 396 9.29 -18.03 -25.14
C TRP A 396 7.99 -17.65 -25.85
N ARG A 397 7.27 -16.64 -25.35
CA ARG A 397 6.04 -16.15 -25.95
C ARG A 397 6.25 -14.71 -26.40
N PRO A 398 5.57 -14.25 -27.46
CA PRO A 398 5.64 -12.88 -27.93
C PRO A 398 4.82 -11.94 -27.03
N LEU A 399 5.14 -11.96 -25.73
CA LEU A 399 4.50 -11.20 -24.67
C LEU A 399 5.57 -10.43 -23.90
N THR A 400 5.31 -9.16 -23.63
CA THR A 400 6.16 -8.29 -22.83
C THR A 400 5.56 -8.17 -21.43
N PRO A 401 6.28 -8.56 -20.37
CA PRO A 401 5.81 -8.41 -19.00
C PRO A 401 5.91 -6.96 -18.52
N ARG A 402 4.92 -6.53 -17.74
CA ARG A 402 4.88 -5.23 -17.08
C ARG A 402 4.56 -5.43 -15.60
N LEU A 403 5.61 -5.45 -14.80
CA LEU A 403 5.50 -5.56 -13.35
C LEU A 403 5.20 -4.17 -12.78
N ARG A 404 4.11 -4.06 -12.00
CA ARG A 404 3.73 -2.83 -11.28
C ARG A 404 3.28 -3.19 -9.86
N ARG A 405 3.37 -2.22 -8.95
CA ARG A 405 2.89 -2.35 -7.56
C ARG A 405 1.39 -2.65 -7.48
N SER A 406 0.58 -2.13 -8.41
CA SER A 406 -0.89 -2.23 -8.41
C SER A 406 -1.45 -3.34 -9.32
N GLY A 407 -0.67 -4.38 -9.57
CA GLY A 407 -1.05 -5.50 -10.42
C GLY A 407 -0.22 -5.59 -11.70
N HIS A 408 0.06 -6.81 -12.14
CA HIS A 408 0.93 -7.06 -13.28
C HIS A 408 0.12 -7.21 -14.56
N SER A 409 0.76 -6.92 -15.69
CA SER A 409 0.17 -7.16 -16.99
C SER A 409 1.14 -7.78 -17.99
N LEU A 410 0.58 -8.42 -19.00
CA LEU A 410 1.28 -8.91 -20.19
C LEU A 410 0.71 -8.20 -21.40
N THR A 411 1.56 -7.66 -22.27
CA THR A 411 1.14 -7.06 -23.53
C THR A 411 1.76 -7.79 -24.71
N VAL A 412 1.04 -7.96 -25.81
CA VAL A 412 1.57 -8.53 -27.04
C VAL A 412 2.76 -7.70 -27.52
N SER A 413 3.88 -8.37 -27.78
CA SER A 413 5.09 -7.70 -28.26
C SER A 413 4.92 -7.25 -29.71
N SER A 414 5.18 -5.95 -29.95
CA SER A 414 5.26 -5.40 -31.30
C SER A 414 6.42 -6.03 -32.09
N PRO A 415 6.30 -6.15 -33.43
CA PRO A 415 7.42 -6.54 -34.28
C PRO A 415 8.61 -5.61 -34.05
N ARG A 416 9.84 -6.16 -33.98
CA ARG A 416 11.06 -5.36 -33.85
C ARG A 416 11.65 -5.07 -35.24
N GLU A 417 12.21 -3.88 -35.43
CA GLU A 417 13.02 -3.60 -36.62
C GLU A 417 14.24 -4.52 -36.65
N GLY A 418 14.50 -5.17 -37.78
CA GLY A 418 15.56 -6.17 -37.93
C GLY A 418 15.26 -7.58 -37.37
N GLU A 419 13.99 -7.91 -37.08
CA GLU A 419 13.61 -9.26 -36.63
C GLU A 419 13.84 -10.32 -37.73
N ASP A 420 14.59 -11.39 -37.39
CA ASP A 420 14.84 -12.55 -38.25
C ASP A 420 13.54 -13.17 -38.78
N GLU A 421 13.54 -13.65 -40.04
CA GLU A 421 12.34 -14.20 -40.68
C GLU A 421 11.77 -15.42 -39.93
N GLN A 422 12.64 -16.26 -39.36
CA GLN A 422 12.21 -17.39 -38.52
C GLN A 422 11.47 -16.93 -37.25
N ARG A 423 11.95 -15.86 -36.58
CA ARG A 423 11.30 -15.31 -35.39
C ARG A 423 9.96 -14.68 -35.73
N ARG A 424 9.91 -13.93 -36.83
CA ARG A 424 8.68 -13.33 -37.36
C ARG A 424 7.62 -14.39 -37.68
N ARG A 425 8.02 -15.49 -38.32
CA ARG A 425 7.13 -16.62 -38.62
C ARG A 425 6.60 -17.27 -37.34
N ARG A 426 7.49 -17.62 -36.40
CA ARG A 426 7.12 -18.21 -35.10
C ARG A 426 6.17 -17.30 -34.31
N ARG A 427 6.42 -16.00 -34.30
CA ARG A 427 5.54 -15.00 -33.66
C ARG A 427 4.16 -14.99 -34.31
N THR A 428 4.11 -14.95 -35.64
CA THR A 428 2.85 -14.94 -36.40
C THR A 428 2.03 -16.21 -36.16
N GLU A 429 2.68 -17.37 -36.16
CA GLU A 429 2.05 -18.67 -35.86
C GLU A 429 1.54 -18.73 -34.41
N THR A 430 2.34 -18.24 -33.45
CA THR A 430 1.97 -18.23 -32.02
C THR A 430 0.79 -17.31 -31.73
N LEU A 431 0.74 -16.13 -32.36
CA LEU A 431 -0.30 -15.13 -32.16
C LEU A 431 -1.53 -15.32 -33.05
N LYS A 432 -1.52 -16.27 -34.01
CA LYS A 432 -2.63 -16.51 -34.93
C LYS A 432 -3.98 -16.72 -34.21
N PRO A 433 -4.10 -17.58 -33.18
CA PRO A 433 -5.38 -17.76 -32.49
C PRO A 433 -5.90 -16.47 -31.84
N LEU A 434 -4.99 -15.65 -31.30
CA LEU A 434 -5.34 -14.38 -30.67
C LEU A 434 -5.79 -13.36 -31.72
N ARG A 435 -5.11 -13.28 -32.85
CA ARG A 435 -5.49 -12.40 -33.97
C ARG A 435 -6.86 -12.78 -34.54
N ASP A 436 -7.11 -14.07 -34.71
CA ASP A 436 -8.37 -14.59 -35.23
C ASP A 436 -9.53 -14.31 -34.25
N ALA A 437 -9.27 -14.39 -32.93
CA ALA A 437 -10.25 -14.06 -31.88
C ALA A 437 -10.56 -12.55 -31.79
N TYR A 438 -9.54 -11.69 -31.91
CA TYR A 438 -9.70 -10.24 -31.84
C TYR A 438 -10.29 -9.64 -33.12
N GLN A 439 -10.21 -10.36 -34.26
CA GLN A 439 -10.64 -9.91 -35.59
C GLN A 439 -10.10 -8.51 -35.97
N SER A 440 -8.95 -8.15 -35.39
CA SER A 440 -8.34 -6.84 -35.49
C SER A 440 -6.83 -6.95 -35.18
N LEU A 441 -6.08 -5.90 -35.49
CA LEU A 441 -4.64 -5.86 -35.21
C LEU A 441 -4.38 -5.94 -33.71
N LEU A 442 -3.44 -6.82 -33.30
CA LEU A 442 -3.03 -6.97 -31.91
C LEU A 442 -2.06 -5.87 -31.45
N THR A 443 -1.38 -5.23 -32.39
CA THR A 443 -0.43 -4.14 -32.17
C THR A 443 -0.55 -3.15 -33.32
N GLY A 444 -0.35 -1.86 -33.08
CA GLY A 444 -0.41 -0.83 -34.12
C GLY A 444 -0.29 0.58 -33.55
N SER A 445 -0.82 1.57 -34.26
CA SER A 445 -0.92 2.96 -33.78
C SER A 445 -2.38 3.39 -33.70
N VAL A 446 -2.71 4.20 -32.68
CA VAL A 446 -4.05 4.76 -32.51
C VAL A 446 -4.32 5.77 -33.64
N PRO A 447 -5.40 5.60 -34.44
CA PRO A 447 -5.75 6.53 -35.51
C PRO A 447 -5.89 7.97 -34.98
N GLY A 448 -5.34 8.94 -35.71
CA GLY A 448 -5.38 10.37 -35.34
C GLY A 448 -4.40 10.79 -34.24
N LEU A 449 -4.00 9.89 -33.34
CA LEU A 449 -3.06 10.19 -32.24
C LEU A 449 -1.63 9.69 -32.50
N GLY A 450 -1.47 8.66 -33.35
CA GLY A 450 -0.16 8.06 -33.66
C GLY A 450 0.46 7.23 -32.53
N PHE A 451 -0.13 7.23 -31.33
CA PHE A 451 0.41 6.49 -30.17
C PHE A 451 0.41 4.97 -30.41
N PRO A 452 1.51 4.25 -30.13
CA PRO A 452 1.55 2.80 -30.23
C PRO A 452 0.53 2.14 -29.28
N PHE A 453 -0.14 1.09 -29.75
CA PHE A 453 -1.00 0.26 -28.92
C PHE A 453 -0.62 -1.22 -29.03
N SER A 454 -0.93 -1.97 -27.98
CA SER A 454 -0.80 -3.43 -27.89
C SER A 454 -1.94 -4.02 -27.09
N GLU A 455 -2.51 -5.12 -27.55
CA GLU A 455 -3.47 -5.90 -26.77
C GLU A 455 -2.73 -6.61 -25.63
N GLY A 456 -3.40 -6.77 -24.48
CA GLY A 456 -2.79 -7.36 -23.30
C GLY A 456 -3.81 -7.91 -22.32
N ILE A 457 -3.30 -8.41 -21.20
CA ILE A 457 -4.10 -8.90 -20.07
C ILE A 457 -3.53 -8.35 -18.77
N LEU A 458 -4.41 -7.91 -17.88
CA LEU A 458 -4.10 -7.72 -16.46
C LEU A 458 -4.20 -9.08 -15.77
N LEU A 459 -3.33 -9.35 -14.81
CA LEU A 459 -3.25 -10.64 -14.13
C LEU A 459 -3.56 -10.50 -12.64
N LYS A 460 -4.29 -11.48 -12.11
CA LYS A 460 -4.70 -11.61 -10.72
C LYS A 460 -4.52 -13.03 -10.20
N LEU A 461 -3.62 -13.24 -9.25
CA LEU A 461 -3.46 -14.52 -8.54
C LEU A 461 -4.20 -14.44 -7.20
N GLU A 462 -5.22 -15.27 -7.02
CA GLU A 462 -6.06 -15.28 -5.81
C GLU A 462 -6.45 -16.69 -5.41
N GLN A 463 -6.72 -16.87 -4.12
CA GLN A 463 -7.31 -18.10 -3.61
C GLN A 463 -8.82 -17.95 -3.45
N ILE A 464 -9.57 -18.88 -4.03
CA ILE A 464 -11.03 -18.94 -3.93
C ILE A 464 -11.42 -20.39 -3.67
N ASP A 465 -12.16 -20.64 -2.59
CA ASP A 465 -12.64 -21.97 -2.19
C ASP A 465 -11.51 -23.01 -2.05
N GLY A 466 -10.42 -22.62 -1.36
CA GLY A 466 -9.24 -23.45 -1.14
C GLY A 466 -8.41 -23.74 -2.40
N ARG A 467 -8.73 -23.12 -3.53
CA ARG A 467 -8.03 -23.31 -4.81
C ARG A 467 -7.40 -22.02 -5.29
N TRP A 468 -6.24 -22.12 -5.92
CA TRP A 468 -5.57 -20.98 -6.52
C TRP A 468 -6.04 -20.75 -7.95
N TRP A 469 -6.35 -19.50 -8.27
CA TRP A 469 -6.83 -19.07 -9.57
C TRP A 469 -5.98 -17.91 -10.09
N CYS A 470 -5.57 -18.01 -11.35
CA CYS A 470 -5.01 -16.90 -12.10
C CYS A 470 -6.11 -16.27 -12.95
N GLY A 471 -6.80 -15.27 -12.39
CA GLY A 471 -7.66 -14.36 -13.12
C GLY A 471 -6.87 -13.53 -14.13
N PHE A 472 -7.45 -13.30 -15.31
CA PHE A 472 -6.90 -12.43 -16.32
C PHE A 472 -7.97 -11.56 -16.96
N GLU A 473 -7.67 -10.29 -17.18
CA GLU A 473 -8.59 -9.33 -17.79
C GLU A 473 -7.99 -8.76 -19.08
N PRO A 474 -8.50 -9.15 -20.25
CA PRO A 474 -8.11 -8.59 -21.53
C PRO A 474 -8.34 -7.07 -21.61
N TYR A 475 -7.33 -6.32 -22.05
CA TYR A 475 -7.39 -4.88 -22.24
C TYR A 475 -6.51 -4.44 -23.42
N THR A 476 -6.68 -3.19 -23.87
CA THR A 476 -5.80 -2.58 -24.88
C THR A 476 -4.88 -1.57 -24.21
N HIS A 477 -3.57 -1.83 -24.22
CA HIS A 477 -2.56 -0.88 -23.76
C HIS A 477 -2.24 0.13 -24.85
N VAL A 478 -2.21 1.43 -24.52
CA VAL A 478 -1.70 2.50 -25.38
C VAL A 478 -0.51 3.15 -24.69
N ASP A 479 0.59 3.27 -25.42
CA ASP A 479 1.81 3.94 -24.96
C ASP A 479 1.68 5.45 -25.23
N ILE A 480 1.26 6.18 -24.21
CA ILE A 480 1.08 7.63 -24.27
C ILE A 480 2.41 8.27 -23.80
N PRO A 481 3.12 9.02 -24.67
CA PRO A 481 4.36 9.68 -24.31
C PRO A 481 4.17 10.56 -23.06
N ARG A 482 5.06 10.39 -22.10
CA ARG A 482 5.12 11.32 -20.96
C ARG A 482 5.64 12.65 -21.49
N LEU A 483 4.85 13.72 -21.41
CA LEU A 483 5.35 15.08 -21.65
C LEU A 483 6.54 15.34 -20.72
N ALA A 484 7.67 15.78 -21.29
CA ALA A 484 8.84 16.18 -20.52
C ALA A 484 8.48 17.38 -19.62
N PRO A 485 9.05 17.49 -18.40
CA PRO A 485 8.95 18.73 -17.63
C PRO A 485 9.51 19.89 -18.47
N PRO A 486 8.96 21.12 -18.38
CA PRO A 486 9.54 22.27 -19.06
C PRO A 486 11.01 22.43 -18.64
N ALA A 487 11.89 22.61 -19.61
CA ALA A 487 13.32 22.78 -19.39
C ALA A 487 13.57 24.05 -18.56
N GLY A 488 13.90 23.88 -17.29
CA GLY A 488 14.11 25.00 -16.37
C GLY A 488 14.57 24.64 -14.95
N THR A 489 14.78 23.36 -14.61
CA THR A 489 15.40 22.97 -13.34
C THR A 489 16.59 22.07 -13.61
N GLY A 490 17.75 22.48 -13.09
CA GLY A 490 19.04 21.86 -13.35
C GLY A 490 19.10 20.38 -12.95
N ASN A 491 19.92 19.64 -13.71
CA ASN A 491 20.26 18.24 -13.49
C ASN A 491 20.64 17.96 -12.02
N VAL A 492 19.84 17.14 -11.34
CA VAL A 492 20.30 16.32 -10.22
C VAL A 492 20.16 14.86 -10.64
N ALA A 493 21.30 14.18 -10.74
CA ALA A 493 21.37 12.78 -11.12
C ALA A 493 20.82 11.91 -9.98
N GLY A 494 19.78 11.11 -10.29
CA GLY A 494 19.22 10.09 -9.41
C GLY A 494 17.71 10.19 -9.23
N GLU A 495 16.93 9.94 -10.28
CA GLU A 495 15.47 9.80 -10.14
C GLU A 495 15.07 8.34 -9.86
N PRO A 496 14.38 8.04 -8.73
CA PRO A 496 13.67 6.79 -8.54
C PRO A 496 12.42 6.75 -9.45
N SER A 497 12.09 5.56 -9.94
CA SER A 497 10.96 5.31 -10.83
C SER A 497 9.65 5.86 -10.28
N LEU A 498 9.15 6.94 -10.89
CA LEU A 498 7.87 7.59 -10.64
C LEU A 498 6.70 6.60 -10.59
N ASP A 499 5.98 6.62 -9.46
CA ASP A 499 4.73 5.92 -9.21
C ASP A 499 3.60 6.56 -10.07
N PRO A 500 2.80 5.78 -10.82
CA PRO A 500 1.66 6.30 -11.58
C PRO A 500 0.62 7.05 -10.73
N LEU A 501 0.67 6.93 -9.40
CA LEU A 501 -0.16 7.66 -8.43
C LEU A 501 0.52 8.89 -7.82
N SER A 502 1.81 9.14 -8.12
CA SER A 502 2.61 10.21 -7.51
C SER A 502 3.04 11.32 -8.47
N VAL A 503 2.54 11.35 -9.70
CA VAL A 503 2.72 12.53 -10.56
C VAL A 503 1.82 13.64 -10.00
N PRO A 504 2.32 14.85 -9.70
CA PRO A 504 1.46 16.00 -9.49
C PRO A 504 0.45 16.06 -10.62
N ARG A 505 -0.84 16.14 -10.30
CA ARG A 505 -1.95 16.22 -11.26
C ARG A 505 -2.01 17.54 -12.02
N GLU A 506 -0.86 18.16 -12.27
CA GLU A 506 -0.69 19.29 -13.17
C GLU A 506 -0.67 18.87 -14.66
N ARG A 507 -0.81 17.58 -14.98
CA ARG A 507 -0.97 17.11 -16.37
C ARG A 507 -2.45 17.13 -16.77
N HIS A 508 -2.97 18.33 -17.03
CA HIS A 508 -4.29 18.55 -17.63
C HIS A 508 -4.31 18.12 -19.11
N GLY A 509 -4.49 16.82 -19.32
CA GLY A 509 -5.01 16.24 -20.55
C GLY A 509 -5.64 14.91 -20.19
N GLY A 510 -6.96 14.77 -20.33
CA GLY A 510 -7.64 13.47 -20.13
C GLY A 510 -7.00 12.39 -21.00
N ASP A 511 -7.23 11.11 -20.68
CA ASP A 511 -6.72 9.98 -21.47
C ASP A 511 -7.11 10.12 -22.95
N PRO A 512 -6.18 10.56 -23.83
CA PRO A 512 -6.53 10.99 -25.18
C PRO A 512 -7.00 9.81 -26.05
N ALA A 513 -6.66 8.58 -25.66
CA ALA A 513 -7.07 7.36 -26.34
C ALA A 513 -8.26 6.65 -25.67
N GLY A 514 -8.90 7.28 -24.67
CA GLY A 514 -9.96 6.66 -23.88
C GLY A 514 -11.22 6.33 -24.68
N ASP A 515 -11.69 7.27 -25.51
CA ASP A 515 -12.84 7.07 -26.41
C ASP A 515 -12.55 5.95 -27.42
N TRP A 516 -11.38 5.98 -28.06
CA TRP A 516 -10.95 4.96 -29.00
C TRP A 516 -10.92 3.56 -28.37
N ARG A 517 -10.43 3.42 -27.14
CA ARG A 517 -10.46 2.14 -26.41
C ARG A 517 -11.90 1.68 -26.15
N ARG A 518 -12.78 2.57 -25.71
CA ARG A 518 -14.19 2.23 -25.47
C ARG A 518 -14.88 1.73 -26.74
N GLU A 519 -14.73 2.43 -27.85
CA GLU A 519 -15.31 2.04 -29.14
C GLU A 519 -14.80 0.67 -29.61
N ARG A 520 -13.50 0.42 -29.45
CA ARG A 520 -12.86 -0.86 -29.82
C ARG A 520 -13.43 -2.06 -29.05
N TRP A 521 -13.80 -1.88 -27.79
CA TRP A 521 -14.36 -2.95 -26.95
C TRP A 521 -15.90 -3.02 -26.98
N ALA A 522 -16.59 -1.92 -27.30
CA ALA A 522 -18.06 -1.84 -27.30
C ALA A 522 -18.74 -2.87 -28.24
N GLN A 523 -18.09 -3.22 -29.35
CA GLN A 523 -18.63 -4.17 -30.34
C GLN A 523 -18.36 -5.65 -30.00
N ARG A 524 -17.66 -5.93 -28.89
CA ARG A 524 -17.30 -7.29 -28.50
C ARG A 524 -18.36 -7.87 -27.58
N TYR A 525 -19.27 -8.64 -28.16
CA TYR A 525 -20.31 -9.38 -27.45
C TYR A 525 -19.77 -10.73 -26.92
N ASN A 526 -20.63 -11.49 -26.23
CA ASN A 526 -20.24 -12.72 -25.52
C ASN A 526 -19.47 -13.74 -26.38
N LYS A 527 -19.81 -13.87 -27.68
CA LYS A 527 -19.12 -14.81 -28.58
C LYS A 527 -17.66 -14.40 -28.80
N GLN A 528 -17.42 -13.12 -29.05
CA GLN A 528 -16.07 -12.57 -29.23
C GLN A 528 -15.28 -12.65 -27.92
N TRP A 529 -15.90 -12.29 -26.79
CA TRP A 529 -15.28 -12.43 -25.46
C TRP A 529 -14.85 -13.86 -25.16
N ALA A 530 -15.72 -14.84 -25.42
CA ALA A 530 -15.40 -16.25 -25.20
C ALA A 530 -14.23 -16.72 -26.08
N ALA A 531 -14.14 -16.25 -27.33
CA ALA A 531 -13.03 -16.54 -28.23
C ALA A 531 -11.72 -15.91 -27.74
N ILE A 532 -11.76 -14.65 -27.28
CA ILE A 532 -10.61 -13.93 -26.72
C ILE A 532 -10.09 -14.63 -25.46
N ILE A 533 -10.98 -14.98 -24.53
CA ILE A 533 -10.64 -15.71 -23.30
C ILE A 533 -10.00 -17.05 -23.64
N HIS A 534 -10.55 -17.79 -24.61
CA HIS A 534 -9.99 -19.06 -25.04
C HIS A 534 -8.59 -18.91 -25.67
N ALA A 535 -8.41 -17.92 -26.55
CA ALA A 535 -7.13 -17.66 -27.19
C ALA A 535 -6.03 -17.27 -26.18
N TRP A 536 -6.37 -16.44 -25.18
CA TRP A 536 -5.47 -16.11 -24.09
C TRP A 536 -5.16 -17.32 -23.21
N ALA A 537 -6.16 -18.08 -22.79
CA ALA A 537 -5.97 -19.30 -21.99
C ALA A 537 -5.01 -20.28 -22.67
N GLY A 538 -5.25 -20.57 -23.95
CA GLY A 538 -4.37 -21.43 -24.74
C GLY A 538 -2.97 -20.84 -24.92
N LEU A 539 -2.83 -19.53 -25.13
CA LEU A 539 -1.51 -18.89 -25.24
C LEU A 539 -0.71 -19.00 -23.92
N LEU A 540 -1.36 -18.81 -22.78
CA LEU A 540 -0.72 -18.79 -21.45
C LEU A 540 -0.37 -20.20 -20.93
N THR A 541 -1.15 -21.21 -21.32
CA THR A 541 -0.99 -22.59 -20.83
C THR A 541 -0.26 -23.51 -21.81
N ARG A 542 -0.03 -23.06 -23.06
CA ARG A 542 0.74 -23.83 -24.06
C ARG A 542 2.15 -24.11 -23.55
N SER A 543 2.39 -25.36 -23.15
CA SER A 543 3.67 -25.93 -22.76
C SER A 543 3.74 -27.38 -23.23
N ALA A 544 4.93 -27.86 -23.59
CA ALA A 544 5.14 -29.23 -24.03
C ALA A 544 4.90 -30.25 -22.90
N ASP A 545 5.27 -29.87 -21.67
CA ASP A 545 5.29 -30.75 -20.50
C ASP A 545 4.14 -30.45 -19.52
N GLY A 546 3.18 -29.59 -19.91
CA GLY A 546 2.11 -29.10 -19.03
C GLY A 546 2.56 -28.14 -17.92
N GLU A 547 3.85 -27.86 -17.82
CA GLU A 547 4.45 -26.97 -16.82
C GLU A 547 4.82 -25.61 -17.41
N THR A 548 4.49 -24.53 -16.70
CA THR A 548 4.91 -23.17 -17.05
C THR A 548 6.04 -22.75 -16.11
N LYS A 549 7.26 -22.62 -16.65
CA LYS A 549 8.49 -22.34 -15.89
C LYS A 549 8.97 -20.90 -16.10
N ALA A 550 9.43 -20.23 -15.04
CA ALA A 550 9.92 -18.86 -15.12
C ALA A 550 11.25 -18.73 -15.89
N PHE A 551 12.20 -19.63 -15.64
CA PHE A 551 13.52 -19.58 -16.26
C PHE A 551 13.81 -20.78 -17.18
N GLY A 552 13.28 -21.97 -16.85
CA GLY A 552 13.61 -23.25 -17.45
C GLY A 552 15.05 -23.66 -17.16
N LEU A 553 15.42 -23.67 -15.87
CA LEU A 553 16.76 -24.03 -15.41
C LEU A 553 17.02 -25.53 -15.59
N GLU A 554 18.30 -25.89 -15.77
CA GLU A 554 18.76 -27.27 -15.70
C GLU A 554 18.83 -27.76 -14.25
N ASP A 555 18.72 -29.07 -14.05
CA ASP A 555 18.77 -29.68 -12.72
C ASP A 555 20.10 -29.35 -12.02
N GLY A 556 20.02 -28.85 -10.79
CA GLY A 556 21.18 -28.45 -10.00
C GLY A 556 21.77 -27.08 -10.32
N ALA A 557 21.28 -26.37 -11.34
CA ALA A 557 21.75 -25.02 -11.67
C ALA A 557 21.18 -23.92 -10.74
N GLY A 558 20.08 -24.20 -10.05
CA GLY A 558 19.40 -23.27 -9.16
C GLY A 558 18.00 -23.74 -8.78
N VAL A 559 17.14 -22.80 -8.39
CA VAL A 559 15.72 -23.06 -8.09
C VAL A 559 14.85 -22.29 -9.08
N ASP A 560 14.01 -23.00 -9.83
CA ASP A 560 13.08 -22.41 -10.78
C ASP A 560 11.67 -22.31 -10.19
N ALA A 561 10.88 -21.36 -10.67
CA ALA A 561 9.46 -21.28 -10.35
C ALA A 561 8.67 -22.06 -11.40
N VAL A 562 8.09 -23.19 -10.97
CA VAL A 562 7.32 -24.10 -11.82
C VAL A 562 5.85 -24.05 -11.42
N PHE A 563 4.98 -23.72 -12.39
CA PHE A 563 3.54 -23.66 -12.22
C PHE A 563 2.86 -24.74 -13.06
N ARG A 564 1.81 -25.35 -12.52
CA ARG A 564 0.87 -26.18 -13.30
C ARG A 564 -0.47 -25.49 -13.40
N LEU A 565 -0.94 -25.28 -14.63
CA LEU A 565 -2.12 -24.50 -14.94
C LEU A 565 -3.05 -25.31 -15.82
N ASN A 566 -4.35 -25.26 -15.52
CA ASN A 566 -5.36 -25.86 -16.37
C ASN A 566 -5.66 -24.94 -17.56
N GLU A 567 -5.65 -25.49 -18.77
CA GLU A 567 -6.02 -24.76 -19.99
C GLU A 567 -7.51 -24.39 -20.02
N VAL A 568 -8.35 -25.20 -19.35
CA VAL A 568 -9.78 -24.92 -19.23
C VAL A 568 -10.00 -23.87 -18.14
N THR A 569 -10.57 -22.74 -18.55
CA THR A 569 -10.92 -21.66 -17.63
C THR A 569 -12.08 -22.06 -16.71
N GLY A 570 -12.25 -21.35 -15.58
CA GLY A 570 -13.37 -21.54 -14.67
C GLY A 570 -14.75 -21.30 -15.31
N TRP A 571 -15.76 -22.01 -14.81
CA TRP A 571 -17.16 -21.85 -15.19
C TRP A 571 -18.05 -21.89 -13.95
N SER A 572 -19.17 -21.16 -13.97
CA SER A 572 -20.22 -21.25 -12.95
C SER A 572 -21.61 -21.38 -13.54
N ARG A 573 -22.53 -21.78 -12.69
CA ARG A 573 -23.96 -21.93 -12.97
C ARG A 573 -24.75 -21.33 -11.81
N PRO A 574 -25.92 -20.72 -12.05
CA PRO A 574 -26.74 -20.18 -10.98
C PRO A 574 -27.32 -21.30 -10.12
N SER A 575 -27.22 -21.13 -8.80
CA SER A 575 -27.80 -22.02 -7.78
C SER A 575 -29.20 -21.58 -7.33
N HIS A 576 -29.74 -20.50 -7.91
CA HIS A 576 -31.07 -19.95 -7.59
C HIS A 576 -31.96 -19.85 -8.84
N HIS A 577 -33.27 -19.78 -8.61
CA HIS A 577 -34.25 -19.53 -9.64
C HIS A 577 -34.55 -18.02 -9.72
N HIS A 578 -34.46 -17.45 -10.92
CA HIS A 578 -34.86 -16.08 -11.19
C HIS A 578 -35.65 -16.05 -12.51
N ARG A 579 -36.79 -15.35 -12.54
CA ARG A 579 -37.71 -15.29 -13.70
C ARG A 579 -37.03 -14.86 -15.00
N TYR A 580 -35.94 -14.11 -14.91
CA TYR A 580 -35.12 -13.72 -16.06
C TYR A 580 -34.59 -14.93 -16.85
N PHE A 581 -34.27 -16.03 -16.17
CA PHE A 581 -33.72 -17.24 -16.78
C PHE A 581 -34.76 -18.05 -17.58
N ASP A 582 -36.05 -17.76 -17.41
CA ASP A 582 -37.14 -18.46 -18.13
C ASP A 582 -37.67 -17.65 -19.32
N ARG A 583 -37.05 -16.49 -19.61
CA ARG A 583 -37.36 -15.72 -20.82
C ARG A 583 -36.91 -16.53 -22.03
N LYS A 584 -37.87 -17.09 -22.78
CA LYS A 584 -37.60 -17.58 -24.14
C LYS A 584 -37.19 -16.39 -25.00
N LYS A 585 -36.08 -16.53 -25.72
CA LYS A 585 -35.66 -15.58 -26.75
C LYS A 585 -36.66 -15.53 -27.90
#